data_AF-A0A0F2R4W2-F1
#
_entry.id   AF-A0A0F2R4W2-F1
#
_cell.length_a   1.000
_cell.length_b   1.000
_cell.length_c   1.000
_cell.angle_alpha   90.00
_cell.angle_beta   90.00
_cell.angle_gamma   90.00
#
_symmetry.space_group_name_H-M   'P 1'
#
loop_
_entity.id
_entity.type
_entity.pdbx_description
1 polymer ?
#
loop_
_entity_poly.entity_id
_entity_poly.type
_entity_poly.pdbx_seq_one_letter_code
_entity_poly.pdbx_strand_id
1 'polypeptide(L)'
;MHPTASNPDTKLYRKATRSTHGKIELDAEAARVYAVIDESIQLSKVAELAGVNMAVLWRAIAKLTRLGLIEDSDSDIGYMGKPFFDILHKELTKTVGPISTILLKNVSAKMEISFPHIPVDRVREFVKKLAEQIPDKKAGAQFHQTISKEI
;
A
#
# COMPACT_ATOMS: atom_id res chain seq x y z
N MET A 1 13.51 -23.53 -8.76
CA MET A 1 13.49 -22.33 -9.62
C MET A 1 13.09 -21.14 -8.76
N HIS A 2 13.75 -20.01 -8.96
CA HIS A 2 13.79 -18.84 -8.06
C HIS A 2 12.42 -18.23 -7.73
N PRO A 3 12.27 -17.59 -6.54
CA PRO A 3 11.13 -16.71 -6.27
C PRO A 3 11.27 -15.46 -7.13
N THR A 4 10.23 -15.13 -7.88
CA THR A 4 10.09 -13.88 -8.62
C THR A 4 10.14 -12.73 -7.61
N ALA A 5 11.24 -11.98 -7.64
CA ALA A 5 11.32 -10.67 -7.05
C ALA A 5 10.15 -9.83 -7.57
N SER A 6 9.43 -9.16 -6.66
CA SER A 6 8.41 -8.19 -7.02
C SER A 6 9.01 -7.21 -8.02
N ASN A 7 8.49 -7.19 -9.25
CA ASN A 7 9.03 -6.36 -10.32
C ASN A 7 8.84 -4.88 -9.94
N PRO A 8 9.90 -4.07 -9.74
CA PRO A 8 9.76 -2.67 -9.35
C PRO A 8 9.15 -1.78 -10.45
N ASP A 9 8.97 -2.31 -11.67
CA ASP A 9 8.43 -1.60 -12.84
C ASP A 9 6.92 -1.37 -12.82
N THR A 10 6.18 -1.88 -11.83
CA THR A 10 4.72 -1.67 -11.76
C THR A 10 4.32 -0.48 -10.88
N LYS A 11 5.26 0.17 -10.19
CA LYS A 11 4.96 1.30 -9.30
C LYS A 11 4.79 2.59 -10.08
N LEU A 12 3.62 3.18 -9.96
CA LEU A 12 3.26 4.47 -10.53
C LEU A 12 3.30 5.53 -9.40
N TYR A 13 3.51 6.79 -9.74
CA TYR A 13 3.65 7.87 -8.76
C TYR A 13 2.87 9.08 -9.23
N ARG A 14 2.25 9.77 -8.29
CA ARG A 14 1.49 11.00 -8.54
C ARG A 14 1.99 12.15 -7.69
N LYS A 15 1.62 13.36 -8.08
CA LYS A 15 1.85 14.56 -7.27
C LYS A 15 0.90 14.53 -6.06
N ALA A 16 1.44 14.77 -4.87
CA ALA A 16 0.63 14.80 -3.65
C ALA A 16 -0.30 16.03 -3.66
N THR A 17 -1.58 15.82 -3.33
CA THR A 17 -2.61 16.88 -3.32
C THR A 17 -2.48 17.84 -2.12
N ARG A 18 -1.72 17.47 -1.09
CA ARG A 18 -1.54 18.27 0.13
C ARG A 18 -0.12 18.85 0.19
N SER A 19 0.10 20.00 -0.44
CA SER A 19 1.41 20.65 -0.43
C SER A 19 1.77 21.18 0.97
N THR A 20 2.97 20.83 1.43
CA THR A 20 3.60 21.39 2.63
C THR A 20 3.77 22.89 2.44
N HIS A 21 3.25 23.70 3.36
CA HIS A 21 3.37 25.16 3.32
C HIS A 21 4.81 25.56 3.67
N GLY A 22 5.66 25.78 2.66
CA GLY A 22 7.03 26.24 2.82
C GLY A 22 7.77 26.34 1.48
N LYS A 23 8.84 27.15 1.41
CA LYS A 23 9.74 27.16 0.24
C LYS A 23 10.48 25.82 0.18
N ILE A 24 10.18 25.00 -0.82
CA ILE A 24 10.85 23.73 -1.05
C ILE A 24 11.93 23.95 -2.11
N GLU A 25 13.18 23.70 -1.76
CA GLU A 25 14.30 23.74 -2.71
C GLU A 25 14.45 22.37 -3.39
N LEU A 26 14.21 22.36 -4.70
CA LEU A 26 14.47 21.22 -5.57
C LEU A 26 15.77 21.44 -6.34
N ASP A 27 16.58 20.39 -6.43
CA ASP A 27 17.67 20.38 -7.40
C ASP A 27 17.12 20.19 -8.81
N ALA A 28 17.95 20.45 -9.82
CA ALA A 28 17.53 20.44 -11.22
C ALA A 28 17.00 19.06 -11.67
N GLU A 29 17.53 17.97 -11.12
CA GLU A 29 17.09 16.61 -11.47
C GLU A 29 15.71 16.30 -10.87
N ALA A 30 15.52 16.59 -9.59
CA ALA A 30 14.24 16.42 -8.89
C ALA A 30 13.14 17.32 -9.48
N ALA A 31 13.48 18.55 -9.87
CA ALA A 31 12.54 19.47 -10.52
C ALA A 31 12.06 18.93 -11.88
N ARG A 32 12.96 18.38 -12.70
CA ARG A 32 12.60 17.77 -14.00
C ARG A 32 11.72 16.53 -13.83
N VAL A 33 12.07 15.65 -12.89
CA VAL A 33 11.25 14.48 -12.57
C VAL A 33 9.87 14.91 -12.07
N TYR A 34 9.80 15.86 -11.13
CA TYR A 34 8.53 16.36 -10.60
C TYR A 34 7.64 17.00 -11.69
N ALA A 35 8.23 17.64 -12.70
CA ALA A 35 7.46 18.26 -13.78
C ALA A 35 6.66 17.22 -14.59
N VAL A 36 7.26 16.06 -14.88
CA VAL A 36 6.72 15.06 -15.82
C VAL A 36 6.07 13.86 -15.15
N ILE A 37 6.27 13.67 -13.84
CA ILE A 37 5.70 12.53 -13.10
C ILE A 37 4.18 12.66 -12.97
N ASP A 38 3.49 11.54 -13.23
CA ASP A 38 2.05 11.41 -13.30
C ASP A 38 1.67 9.93 -13.12
N GLU A 39 0.53 9.65 -12.47
CA GLU A 39 0.02 8.31 -12.21
C GLU A 39 -0.25 7.49 -13.48
N SER A 40 -0.37 8.11 -14.64
CA SER A 40 -0.59 7.42 -15.92
C SER A 40 0.69 6.98 -16.63
N ILE A 41 1.87 7.34 -16.11
CA ILE A 41 3.15 7.20 -16.81
C ILE A 41 4.10 6.24 -16.06
N GLN A 42 4.57 5.19 -16.74
CA GLN A 42 5.57 4.27 -16.19
C GLN A 42 6.91 4.96 -15.92
N LEU A 43 7.63 4.49 -14.89
CA LEU A 43 8.91 5.07 -14.47
C LEU A 43 9.97 5.11 -15.58
N SER A 44 10.01 4.11 -16.45
CA SER A 44 10.89 4.11 -17.62
C SER A 44 10.61 5.29 -18.56
N LYS A 45 9.33 5.63 -18.77
CA LYS A 45 8.92 6.77 -19.58
C LYS A 45 9.12 8.10 -18.85
N VAL A 46 8.95 8.14 -17.53
CA VAL A 46 9.30 9.31 -16.69
C VAL A 46 10.80 9.60 -16.80
N ALA A 47 11.67 8.58 -16.76
CA ALA A 47 13.11 8.73 -16.92
C ALA A 47 13.47 9.35 -18.28
N GLU A 48 12.86 8.83 -19.36
CA GLU A 48 13.02 9.34 -20.72
C GLU A 48 12.61 10.81 -20.83
N LEU A 49 11.39 11.15 -20.36
CA LEU A 49 10.86 12.51 -20.45
C LEU A 49 11.63 13.52 -19.59
N ALA A 50 12.13 13.10 -18.43
CA ALA A 50 12.95 13.94 -17.55
C ALA A 50 14.43 14.05 -18.01
N GLY A 51 14.83 13.25 -19.01
CA GLY A 51 16.20 13.20 -19.50
C GLY A 51 17.19 12.65 -18.46
N VAL A 52 16.75 11.68 -17.65
CA VAL A 52 17.56 11.09 -16.56
C VAL A 52 17.64 9.57 -16.71
N ASN A 53 18.67 8.95 -16.14
CA ASN A 53 18.73 7.49 -16.04
C ASN A 53 17.94 6.98 -14.81
N MET A 54 17.69 5.68 -14.76
CA MET A 54 16.91 5.06 -13.67
C MET A 54 17.51 5.28 -12.27
N ALA A 55 18.84 5.31 -12.12
CA ALA A 55 19.48 5.56 -10.82
C ALA A 55 19.24 6.99 -10.33
N VAL A 56 19.30 7.97 -11.23
CA VAL A 56 18.94 9.37 -10.94
C VAL A 56 17.44 9.48 -10.63
N LEU A 57 16.58 8.81 -11.41
CA LEU A 57 15.14 8.79 -11.18
C LEU A 57 14.80 8.27 -9.78
N TRP A 58 15.35 7.12 -9.36
CA TRP A 58 15.08 6.57 -8.03
C TRP A 58 15.52 7.50 -6.89
N ARG A 59 16.66 8.19 -7.04
CA ARG A 59 17.11 9.21 -6.08
C ARG A 59 16.16 10.41 -6.03
N ALA A 60 15.70 10.87 -7.19
CA ALA A 60 14.73 11.96 -7.29
C ALA A 60 13.39 11.58 -6.66
N ILE A 61 12.87 10.37 -6.95
CA ILE A 61 11.64 9.84 -6.35
C ILE A 61 11.77 9.79 -4.83
N ALA A 62 12.83 9.17 -4.30
CA ALA A 62 13.05 9.09 -2.85
C ALA A 62 13.08 10.48 -2.19
N LYS A 63 13.71 11.46 -2.84
CA LYS A 63 13.74 12.85 -2.36
C LYS A 63 12.36 13.50 -2.41
N LEU A 64 11.64 13.40 -3.53
CA LEU A 64 10.32 14.01 -3.70
C LEU A 64 9.28 13.40 -2.76
N THR A 65 9.32 12.08 -2.53
CA THR A 65 8.47 11.40 -1.54
C THR A 65 8.80 11.86 -0.12
N ARG A 66 10.08 11.97 0.24
CA ARG A 66 10.50 12.48 1.56
C ARG A 66 10.03 13.92 1.80
N LEU A 67 9.96 14.73 0.75
CA LEU A 67 9.45 16.10 0.80
C LEU A 67 7.91 16.18 0.78
N GLY A 68 7.22 15.06 0.60
CA GLY A 68 5.76 15.00 0.49
C GLY A 68 5.22 15.63 -0.80
N LEU A 69 6.05 15.72 -1.85
CA LEU A 69 5.67 16.30 -3.14
C LEU A 69 5.04 15.28 -4.09
N ILE A 70 5.46 14.02 -3.98
CA ILE A 70 4.87 12.91 -4.72
C ILE A 70 4.57 11.77 -3.76
N GLU A 71 3.63 10.94 -4.16
CA GLU A 71 3.25 9.71 -3.47
C GLU A 71 3.10 8.59 -4.50
N ASP A 72 3.20 7.34 -4.04
CA ASP A 72 2.91 6.17 -4.87
C ASP A 72 1.44 6.29 -5.33
N SER A 73 1.12 6.19 -6.62
CA SER A 73 -0.26 6.41 -7.10
C SER A 73 -1.19 5.25 -6.73
N ASP A 74 -0.65 4.12 -6.30
CA ASP A 74 -1.44 3.10 -5.60
C ASP A 74 -2.01 3.64 -4.26
N SER A 75 -1.56 4.81 -3.78
CA SER A 75 -2.08 5.50 -2.59
C SER A 75 -3.47 6.14 -2.78
N ASP A 76 -4.04 6.14 -3.99
CA ASP A 76 -5.40 6.65 -4.21
C ASP A 76 -6.47 5.74 -3.63
N ILE A 77 -6.14 4.46 -3.50
CA ILE A 77 -6.85 3.58 -2.59
C ILE A 77 -6.17 3.75 -1.24
N GLY A 78 -6.73 4.62 -0.39
CA GLY A 78 -6.25 4.78 0.97
C GLY A 78 -6.05 3.39 1.60
N TYR A 79 -4.92 3.16 2.25
CA TYR A 79 -4.66 1.89 2.93
C TYR A 79 -5.04 1.99 4.40
N MET A 80 -5.48 0.89 4.99
CA MET A 80 -5.68 0.84 6.43
C MET A 80 -4.35 1.15 7.15
N GLY A 81 -4.38 1.94 8.21
CA GLY A 81 -3.17 2.29 8.95
C GLY A 81 -2.69 1.15 9.87
N LYS A 82 -1.43 1.25 10.33
CA LYS A 82 -0.85 0.34 11.34
C LYS A 82 -1.77 0.08 12.56
N PRO A 83 -2.50 1.08 13.13
CA PRO A 83 -3.38 0.83 14.26
C PRO A 83 -4.48 -0.20 13.96
N PHE A 84 -5.07 -0.16 12.77
CA PHE A 84 -6.07 -1.15 12.35
C PHE A 84 -5.45 -2.55 12.25
N PHE A 85 -4.25 -2.67 11.69
CA PHE A 85 -3.57 -3.96 11.59
C PHE A 85 -3.26 -4.59 12.94
N ASP A 86 -2.82 -3.79 13.90
CA ASP A 86 -2.54 -4.27 15.25
C ASP A 86 -3.82 -4.83 15.89
N ILE A 87 -4.96 -4.15 15.70
CA ILE A 87 -6.27 -4.61 16.20
C ILE A 87 -6.73 -5.89 15.47
N LEU A 88 -6.68 -5.88 14.13
CA LEU A 88 -7.08 -7.00 13.28
C LEU A 88 -6.29 -8.27 13.63
N HIS A 89 -4.96 -8.15 13.71
CA HIS A 89 -4.08 -9.26 14.05
C HIS A 89 -4.36 -9.76 15.46
N LYS A 90 -4.47 -8.86 16.44
CA LYS A 90 -4.77 -9.20 17.83
C LYS A 90 -6.09 -9.97 17.98
N GLU A 91 -7.18 -9.46 17.40
CA GLU A 91 -8.49 -10.12 17.49
C GLU A 91 -8.51 -11.44 16.72
N LEU A 92 -7.84 -11.53 15.57
CA LEU A 92 -7.75 -12.80 14.83
C LEU A 92 -6.94 -13.84 15.62
N THR A 93 -5.79 -13.48 16.19
CA THR A 93 -4.99 -14.37 17.05
C THR A 93 -5.76 -14.79 18.29
N LYS A 94 -6.54 -13.90 18.90
CA LYS A 94 -7.43 -14.25 20.02
C LYS A 94 -8.51 -15.26 19.62
N THR A 95 -9.00 -15.18 18.38
CA THR A 95 -10.11 -16.01 17.88
C THR A 95 -9.65 -17.40 17.43
N VAL A 96 -8.51 -17.50 16.74
CA VAL A 96 -8.04 -18.77 16.14
C VAL A 96 -6.66 -19.22 16.63
N GLY A 97 -5.99 -18.45 17.48
CA GLY A 97 -4.64 -18.73 17.94
C GLY A 97 -3.57 -18.47 16.86
N PRO A 98 -2.42 -19.16 16.93
CA PRO A 98 -1.26 -18.92 16.06
C PRO A 98 -1.52 -19.11 14.55
N ILE A 99 -2.59 -19.84 14.18
CA ILE A 99 -2.98 -20.04 12.78
C ILE A 99 -3.49 -18.75 12.12
N SER A 100 -3.75 -17.68 12.89
CA SER A 100 -4.12 -16.35 12.40
C SER A 100 -3.19 -15.85 11.30
N THR A 101 -1.88 -16.09 11.42
CA THR A 101 -0.87 -15.69 10.44
C THR A 101 -1.07 -16.41 9.11
N ILE A 102 -1.43 -17.69 9.13
CA ILE A 102 -1.67 -18.49 7.93
C ILE A 102 -2.98 -18.02 7.26
N LEU A 103 -4.02 -17.77 8.05
CA LEU A 103 -5.29 -17.22 7.57
C LEU A 103 -5.12 -15.86 6.88
N LEU A 104 -4.38 -14.94 7.50
CA LEU A 104 -4.07 -13.63 6.91
C LEU A 104 -3.35 -13.77 5.58
N LYS A 105 -2.31 -14.61 5.51
CA LYS A 105 -1.56 -14.87 4.26
C LYS A 105 -2.46 -15.46 3.18
N ASN A 106 -3.27 -16.46 3.53
CA ASN A 106 -4.14 -17.15 2.58
C ASN A 106 -5.22 -16.22 2.01
N VAL A 107 -5.88 -15.42 2.85
CA VAL A 107 -6.92 -14.49 2.39
C VAL A 107 -6.30 -13.35 1.58
N SER A 108 -5.17 -12.79 2.01
CA SER A 108 -4.45 -11.74 1.26
C SER A 108 -4.05 -12.24 -0.12
N ALA A 109 -3.45 -13.44 -0.21
CA ALA A 109 -3.08 -14.03 -1.49
C ALA A 109 -4.29 -14.29 -2.40
N LYS A 110 -5.39 -14.84 -1.86
CA LYS A 110 -6.63 -15.08 -2.62
C LYS A 110 -7.30 -13.80 -3.12
N MET A 111 -7.06 -12.68 -2.44
CA MET A 111 -7.61 -11.38 -2.80
C MET A 111 -6.64 -10.53 -3.62
N GLU A 112 -5.44 -11.03 -3.89
CA GLU A 112 -4.35 -10.29 -4.54
C GLU A 112 -4.04 -8.97 -3.80
N ILE A 113 -4.16 -9.01 -2.46
CA ILE A 113 -3.83 -7.88 -1.58
C ILE A 113 -2.44 -8.10 -1.01
N SER A 114 -1.59 -7.09 -1.13
CA SER A 114 -0.31 -7.06 -0.43
C SER A 114 -0.55 -6.80 1.05
N PHE A 115 -0.17 -7.72 1.94
CA PHE A 115 -0.23 -7.49 3.39
C PHE A 115 1.08 -6.84 3.87
N PRO A 116 1.07 -5.77 4.71
CA PRO A 116 -0.06 -5.16 5.41
C PRO A 116 -0.59 -3.89 4.69
N HIS A 117 -0.83 -3.93 3.38
CA HIS A 117 -1.40 -2.83 2.61
C HIS A 117 -2.80 -3.22 2.14
N ILE A 118 -3.76 -3.22 3.07
CA ILE A 118 -5.17 -3.51 2.78
C ILE A 118 -5.84 -2.22 2.29
N PRO A 119 -6.36 -2.20 1.06
CA PRO A 119 -7.07 -1.02 0.54
C PRO A 119 -8.37 -0.76 1.31
N VAL A 120 -8.68 0.50 1.62
CA VAL A 120 -9.83 0.95 2.45
C VAL A 120 -11.17 0.54 1.84
N ASP A 121 -11.29 0.57 0.52
CA ASP A 121 -12.48 0.11 -0.19
C ASP A 121 -12.66 -1.43 -0.15
N ARG A 122 -11.57 -2.17 0.05
CA ARG A 122 -11.54 -3.65 0.11
C ARG A 122 -11.52 -4.21 1.54
N VAL A 123 -11.32 -3.37 2.56
CA VAL A 123 -11.19 -3.82 3.96
C VAL A 123 -12.43 -4.56 4.46
N ARG A 124 -13.65 -4.13 4.09
CA ARG A 124 -14.90 -4.81 4.49
C ARG A 124 -14.98 -6.21 3.88
N GLU A 125 -14.62 -6.34 2.59
CA GLU A 125 -14.57 -7.64 1.91
C GLU A 125 -13.50 -8.55 2.54
N PHE A 126 -12.33 -7.99 2.87
CA PHE A 126 -11.22 -8.72 3.49
C PHE A 126 -11.60 -9.30 4.85
N VAL A 127 -12.23 -8.51 5.71
CA VAL A 127 -12.68 -8.95 7.04
C VAL A 127 -13.78 -10.00 6.95
N LYS A 128 -14.71 -9.85 6.00
CA LYS A 128 -15.72 -10.88 5.71
C LYS A 128 -15.07 -12.20 5.30
N LYS A 129 -14.14 -12.17 4.35
CA LYS A 129 -13.42 -13.38 3.90
C LYS A 129 -12.62 -14.02 5.02
N LEU A 130 -11.98 -13.24 5.90
CA LEU A 130 -11.33 -13.80 7.10
C LEU A 130 -12.32 -14.51 8.02
N ALA A 131 -13.46 -13.89 8.32
CA ALA A 131 -14.47 -14.47 9.18
C ALA A 131 -15.03 -15.79 8.64
N GLU A 132 -15.20 -15.91 7.31
CA GLU A 132 -15.67 -17.13 6.65
C GLU A 132 -14.68 -18.29 6.75
N GLN A 133 -13.37 -18.01 6.86
CA GLN A 133 -12.33 -19.02 7.03
C GLN A 133 -12.17 -19.49 8.49
N ILE A 134 -12.82 -18.83 9.45
CA ILE A 134 -12.82 -19.27 10.86
C ILE A 134 -13.73 -20.51 10.99
N PRO A 135 -13.22 -21.66 11.51
CA PRO A 135 -14.01 -22.90 11.59
C PRO A 135 -15.23 -22.78 12.49
N ASP A 136 -15.07 -22.18 13.68
CA ASP A 136 -16.19 -21.91 14.60
C ASP A 136 -17.00 -20.71 14.08
N LYS A 137 -18.23 -20.97 13.67
CA LYS A 137 -19.12 -19.95 13.10
C LYS A 137 -19.52 -18.86 14.08
N LYS A 138 -19.67 -19.19 15.37
CA LYS A 138 -19.99 -18.20 16.39
C LYS A 138 -18.78 -17.29 16.63
N ALA A 139 -17.59 -17.87 16.70
CA ALA A 139 -16.33 -17.13 16.82
C ALA A 139 -16.09 -16.23 15.59
N GLY A 140 -16.33 -16.74 14.39
CA GLY A 140 -16.22 -15.97 13.14
C GLY A 140 -17.18 -14.78 13.07
N ALA A 141 -18.44 -14.97 13.47
CA ALA A 141 -19.42 -13.89 13.55
C ALA A 141 -19.03 -12.81 14.58
N GLN A 142 -18.51 -13.23 15.74
CA GLN A 142 -18.04 -12.32 16.78
C GLN A 142 -16.84 -11.50 16.30
N PHE A 143 -15.86 -12.14 15.66
CA PHE A 143 -14.70 -11.48 15.06
C PHE A 143 -15.13 -10.43 14.02
N HIS A 144 -16.01 -10.81 13.09
CA HIS A 144 -16.52 -9.90 12.06
C HIS A 144 -17.19 -8.67 12.67
N GLN A 145 -18.04 -8.88 13.68
CA GLN A 145 -18.73 -7.78 14.37
C GLN A 145 -17.76 -6.86 15.11
N THR A 146 -16.75 -7.42 15.78
CA THR A 146 -15.74 -6.62 16.50
C THR A 146 -14.96 -5.76 15.52
N ILE A 147 -14.40 -6.34 14.46
CA ILE A 147 -13.55 -5.60 13.51
C ILE A 147 -14.35 -4.60 12.67
N SER A 148 -15.61 -4.89 12.33
CA SER A 148 -16.44 -3.96 11.56
C SER A 148 -16.69 -2.63 12.27
N LYS A 149 -16.51 -2.56 13.60
CA LYS A 149 -16.61 -1.30 14.37
C LYS A 149 -15.39 -0.39 14.23
N GLU A 150 -14.28 -0.95 13.73
CA GLU A 150 -13.00 -0.26 13.54
C GLU A 150 -12.84 0.23 12.08
N ILE A 151 -13.88 0.11 11.25
CA ILE A 151 -13.90 0.38 9.80
C ILE A 151 -14.96 1.39 9.38
#